data_AF-A0ABD5Y1G0-F1
#
_entry.id   AF-A0ABD5Y1G0-F1
#
_cell.length_a   1.000
_cell.length_b   1.000
_cell.length_c   1.000
_cell.angle_alpha   90.00
_cell.angle_beta   90.00
_cell.angle_gamma   90.00
#
_symmetry.space_group_name_H-M   'P 1'
#
loop_
_entity.id
_entity.type
_entity.pdbx_description
1 polymer ?
#
loop_
_entity_poly.entity_id
_entity_poly.type
_entity_poly.pdbx_seq_one_letter_code
_entity_poly.pdbx_strand_id
1 'polypeptide(L)' 'MVTMGVLERAKRASGLSHSEAHPYVCVDCEAQFDVQYHTCPACGKYDIRRAKWMDADGADR' A
#
# COMPACT_ATOMS: atom_id res chain seq x y z
N MET A 1 -20.27 1.27 27.36
CA MET A 1 -20.39 0.37 26.19
C MET A 1 -19.00 0.18 25.61
N VAL A 2 -18.34 -0.95 25.89
CA VAL A 2 -17.10 -1.31 25.20
C VAL A 2 -17.38 -2.61 24.46
N THR A 3 -17.69 -2.50 23.17
CA THR A 3 -17.70 -3.65 22.27
C THR A 3 -16.25 -4.05 22.05
N MET A 4 -15.72 -4.94 22.90
CA MET A 4 -14.44 -5.60 22.63
C MET A 4 -14.63 -6.55 21.43
N GLY A 5 -14.65 -5.95 20.24
CA GLY A 5 -14.82 -6.64 18.98
C GLY A 5 -13.61 -7.53 18.72
N VAL A 6 -13.88 -8.78 18.34
CA VAL A 6 -12.89 -9.78 17.91
C VAL A 6 -11.91 -9.21 16.87
N LEU A 7 -12.35 -8.23 16.07
CA LEU A 7 -11.57 -7.47 15.10
C LEU A 7 -10.32 -6.79 15.70
N GLU A 8 -10.42 -6.22 16.91
CA GLU A 8 -9.30 -5.52 17.55
C GLU A 8 -8.22 -6.48 18.07
N ARG A 9 -8.59 -7.71 18.44
CA ARG A 9 -7.63 -8.75 18.82
C ARG A 9 -6.91 -9.32 17.59
N ALA A 10 -7.64 -9.52 16.48
CA ALA A 10 -7.06 -9.96 15.22
C ALA A 10 -6.05 -8.95 14.67
N LYS A 11 -6.33 -7.65 14.73
CA LYS A 11 -5.39 -6.59 14.32
C LYS A 11 -4.07 -6.61 15.08
N ARG A 12 -4.10 -6.87 16.40
CA ARG A 12 -2.88 -6.93 17.24
C ARG A 12 -2.05 -8.19 16.98
N ALA A 13 -2.70 -9.31 16.71
CA ALA A 13 -2.02 -10.57 16.43
C ALA A 13 -1.40 -10.63 15.01
N SER A 14 -1.87 -9.80 14.08
CA SER A 14 -1.47 -9.83 12.67
C SER A 14 -0.42 -8.77 12.30
N GLY A 15 0.06 -7.95 13.24
CA GLY A 15 1.02 -6.89 12.94
C GLY A 15 0.49 -5.79 11.99
N LEU A 16 -0.81 -5.81 11.69
CA LEU A 16 -1.48 -4.87 10.76
C LEU A 16 -1.49 -3.41 11.21
N SER A 17 -0.86 -3.08 12.34
CA SER A 17 -0.80 -1.72 12.86
C SER A 17 0.14 -0.81 12.09
N HIS A 18 1.11 -1.35 11.34
CA HIS A 18 1.99 -0.59 10.47
C HIS A 18 1.93 -1.18 9.06
N SER A 19 0.91 -0.78 8.29
CA SER A 19 1.03 -0.87 6.83
C SER A 19 2.18 0.07 6.46
N GLU A 20 3.35 -0.49 6.12
CA GLU A 20 4.36 0.21 5.34
C GLU A 20 3.70 0.58 4.02
N ALA A 21 3.05 1.73 3.99
CA ALA A 21 2.27 2.18 2.85
C ALA A 21 3.25 2.54 1.73
N HIS A 22 3.53 1.58 0.85
CA HIS A 22 4.36 1.85 -0.31
C HIS A 22 3.76 2.98 -1.15
N PRO A 23 4.61 3.85 -1.71
CA PRO A 23 4.13 4.97 -2.51
C PRO A 23 3.38 4.46 -3.74
N TYR A 24 2.41 5.25 -4.15
CA TYR A 24 1.79 5.15 -5.46
C TYR A 24 2.73 5.77 -6.49
N VAL A 25 2.96 5.07 -7.59
CA VAL A 25 3.88 5.49 -8.66
C VAL A 25 3.10 5.61 -9.96
N CYS A 26 3.27 6.73 -10.66
CA CYS A 26 2.79 6.87 -12.03
C CYS A 26 3.69 6.08 -12.97
N VAL A 27 3.13 5.18 -13.79
CA VAL A 27 3.92 4.32 -14.68
C VAL A 27 4.51 5.11 -15.87
N ASP A 28 3.93 6.26 -16.21
CA ASP A 28 4.40 7.08 -17.34
C ASP A 28 5.58 8.01 -17.00
N CYS A 29 5.56 8.63 -15.82
CA CYS A 29 6.55 9.65 -15.42
C CYS A 29 7.28 9.33 -14.11
N GLU A 30 6.97 8.19 -13.50
CA GLU A 30 7.60 7.67 -12.28
C GLU A 30 7.45 8.55 -11.03
N ALA A 31 6.59 9.57 -11.08
CA ALA A 31 6.26 10.40 -9.93
C ALA A 31 5.63 9.55 -8.81
N GLN A 32 6.09 9.79 -7.58
CA GLN A 32 5.67 9.07 -6.37
C GLN A 32 4.71 9.88 -5.52
N PHE A 33 3.72 9.23 -4.92
CA PHE A 33 2.66 9.84 -4.13
C PHE A 33 2.30 8.98 -2.92
N ASP A 34 1.99 9.62 -1.80
CA ASP A 34 1.53 8.90 -0.59
C ASP A 34 0.05 8.48 -0.67
N VAL A 35 -0.70 9.06 -1.61
CA VAL A 35 -2.13 8.80 -1.82
C VAL A 35 -2.40 8.40 -3.27
N GLN A 36 -3.46 7.62 -3.49
CA GLN A 36 -3.88 7.23 -4.83
C GLN A 36 -4.66 8.36 -5.51
N TYR A 37 -4.09 8.96 -6.54
CA TYR A 37 -4.80 9.88 -7.42
C TYR A 37 -5.43 9.14 -8.61
N HIS A 38 -6.55 9.65 -9.12
CA HIS A 38 -7.16 9.13 -10.36
C HIS A 38 -6.44 9.61 -11.63
N THR A 39 -5.72 10.74 -11.51
CA THR A 39 -4.92 11.35 -12.58
C THR A 39 -3.62 11.85 -11.98
N CYS A 40 -2.50 11.61 -12.66
CA CYS A 40 -1.18 12.00 -12.21
C CYS A 40 -1.06 13.54 -12.18
N PRO A 41 -0.79 14.15 -11.00
CA PRO A 41 -0.60 15.60 -10.92
C PRO A 41 0.63 16.11 -11.68
N ALA A 42 1.62 15.23 -11.95
CA ALA A 42 2.86 15.61 -12.61
C ALA A 42 2.76 15.60 -14.15
N CYS A 43 2.06 14.63 -14.75
CA CYS A 43 2.02 14.45 -16.21
C CYS A 43 0.60 14.34 -16.82
N GLY A 44 -0.45 14.29 -15.99
CA GLY A 44 -1.84 14.20 -16.45
C GLY A 44 -2.30 12.81 -16.93
N LYS A 45 -1.45 11.78 -16.86
CA LYS A 45 -1.79 10.39 -17.22
C LYS A 45 -2.55 9.69 -16.09
N TYR A 46 -3.12 8.53 -16.38
CA TYR A 46 -4.07 7.87 -15.47
C TYR A 46 -3.53 6.59 -14.81
N ASP A 47 -2.38 6.07 -15.25
CA ASP A 47 -1.85 4.82 -14.73
C ASP A 47 -0.97 5.07 -13.50
N ILE A 48 -1.61 5.08 -12.31
CA ILE A 48 -0.96 5.21 -11.01
C ILE A 48 -1.19 3.91 -10.21
N ARG A 49 -0.11 3.23 -9.85
CA ARG A 49 -0.16 1.92 -9.16
C ARG A 49 0.56 1.98 -7.83
N ARG A 50 0.09 1.21 -6.84
CA ARG A 50 0.87 1.01 -5.61
C ARG A 50 2.11 0.21 -5.96
N ALA A 51 3.30 0.64 -5.52
CA ALA A 51 4.48 -0.17 -5.67
C ALA A 51 4.27 -1.52 -4.95
N LYS A 52 4.20 -2.60 -5.72
CA LYS A 52 4.04 -3.95 -5.18
C LYS A 52 5.40 -4.39 -4.65
N TRP A 53 5.43 -4.86 -3.40
CA TRP A 53 6.60 -5.55 -2.88
C TRP A 53 6.81 -6.86 -3.65
N MET A 54 8.01 -7.04 -4.19
CA MET A 54 8.52 -8.38 -4.46
C MET A 54 9.26 -8.78 -3.19
N ASP A 55 8.60 -9.53 -2.30
CA ASP A 55 9.31 -10.18 -1.20
C ASP A 55 10.48 -10.98 -1.79
N ALA A 56 11.69 -10.69 -1.32
CA ALA A 56 12.90 -11.39 -1.71
C ALA A 56 12.99 -12.77 -1.04
N ASP A 57 11.86 -13.49 -0.96
CA ASP A 57 11.76 -14.87 -0.51
C ASP A 57 11.46 -15.82 -1.69
N GLY A 58 11.86 -15.42 -2.90
CA GLY A 58 12.05 -16.30 -4.05
C GLY A 58 13.35 -17.09 -3.98
N ALA A 59 13.68 -17.66 -2.81
CA ALA A 59 14.85 -18.52 -2.62
C ALA A 59 14.57 -19.66 -1.63
N ASP A 60 13.63 -20.55 -1.94
CA ASP A 60 13.84 -22.02 -1.91
C ASP A 60 12.57 -22.75 -2.40
N ARG A 61 12.73 -23.46 -3.52
CA ARG A 61 11.95 -24.60 -4.06
C ARG A 61 10.43 -24.51 -4.24
#